data_AF-A0AAV0E843-F1
#
_entry.id   AF-A0AAV0E843-F1
#
_cell.length_a   1.000
_cell.length_b   1.000
_cell.length_c   1.000
_cell.angle_alpha   90.00
_cell.angle_beta   90.00
_cell.angle_gamma   90.00
#
_symmetry.space_group_name_H-M   'P 1'
#
loop_
_entity.id
_entity.type
_entity.pdbx_description
1 polymer ?
#
loop_
_entity_poly.entity_id
_entity_poly.type
_entity_poly.pdbx_seq_one_letter_code
_entity_poly.pdbx_strand_id
1 'polypeptide(L)'
;MKMVSKLGTWLVPVFVILLVGMSTASEITAEEEELSSMVERHEQWMVRHNRSYADEAEKAKRFLVFKKNAEFVDSFNKGDHSYTLGLNDFSDLTDDEFTSSMMGNGLTDLSSD
;
A
#
# COMPACT_ATOMS: atom_id res chain seq x y z
N MET A 1 14.48 -57.57 19.00
CA MET A 1 14.80 -56.28 19.63
C MET A 1 15.08 -55.25 18.52
N LYS A 2 14.15 -54.33 18.21
CA LYS A 2 14.36 -53.23 17.24
C LYS A 2 14.09 -51.91 17.97
N MET A 3 15.03 -51.46 18.80
CA MET A 3 14.92 -50.21 19.55
C MET A 3 16.23 -49.43 19.50
N VAL A 4 16.74 -49.11 18.32
CA VAL A 4 17.84 -48.13 18.14
C VAL A 4 17.78 -47.51 16.73
N SER A 5 16.64 -46.94 16.32
CA SER A 5 16.61 -46.19 15.04
C SER A 5 15.51 -45.12 14.91
N LYS A 6 14.93 -44.65 16.02
CA LYS A 6 13.88 -43.60 15.97
C LYS A 6 14.35 -42.19 16.36
N LEU A 7 15.59 -42.02 16.83
CA LEU A 7 16.10 -40.71 17.27
C LEU A 7 16.53 -39.79 16.10
N GLY A 8 17.13 -40.35 15.03
CA GLY A 8 17.62 -39.54 13.90
C GLY A 8 16.52 -39.04 12.95
N THR A 9 15.39 -39.73 12.92
CA THR A 9 14.29 -39.44 11.99
C THR A 9 13.46 -38.21 12.39
N TRP A 10 13.55 -37.75 13.64
CA TRP A 10 12.81 -36.58 14.12
C TRP A 10 13.56 -35.25 13.94
N LEU A 11 14.89 -35.27 13.76
CA LEU A 11 15.69 -34.06 13.58
C LEU A 11 15.54 -33.44 12.18
N VAL A 12 15.32 -34.28 11.15
CA VAL A 12 15.12 -33.83 9.76
C VAL A 12 13.86 -32.97 9.60
N PRO A 13 12.66 -33.38 10.06
CA PRO A 13 11.47 -32.53 9.96
C PRO A 13 11.57 -31.25 10.81
N VAL A 14 12.26 -31.28 11.95
CA VAL A 14 12.48 -30.08 12.79
C VAL A 14 13.39 -29.06 12.09
N PHE A 15 14.45 -29.52 11.41
CA PHE A 15 15.34 -28.65 10.64
C PHE A 15 14.64 -28.03 9.42
N VAL A 16 13.78 -28.80 8.74
CA VAL A 16 12.96 -28.29 7.63
C VAL A 16 11.96 -27.22 8.11
N ILE A 17 11.33 -27.42 9.27
CA ILE A 17 10.40 -26.43 9.86
C ILE A 17 11.13 -25.11 10.21
N LEU A 18 12.35 -25.19 10.73
CA LEU A 18 13.17 -24.01 11.05
C LEU A 18 13.59 -23.23 9.79
N LEU A 19 13.98 -23.92 8.71
CA LEU A 19 14.36 -23.27 7.46
C LEU A 19 13.17 -22.57 6.77
N VAL A 20 12.00 -23.22 6.76
CA VAL A 20 10.78 -22.61 6.19
C VAL A 20 10.31 -21.42 7.01
N GLY A 21 10.32 -21.51 8.35
CA GLY A 21 9.90 -20.41 9.22
C GLY A 21 10.75 -19.14 9.09
N MET A 22 12.04 -19.28 8.76
CA MET A 22 12.95 -18.14 8.58
C MET A 22 12.68 -17.38 7.27
N SER A 23 12.34 -18.10 6.19
CA SER A 23 11.95 -17.48 4.91
C SER A 23 10.65 -16.70 5.05
N THR A 24 9.63 -17.27 5.70
CA THR A 24 8.35 -16.59 5.86
C THR A 24 8.45 -15.37 6.79
N ALA A 25 9.31 -15.41 7.82
CA ALA A 25 9.50 -14.27 8.71
C ALA A 25 10.15 -13.06 8.01
N SER A 26 11.08 -13.31 7.09
CA SER A 26 11.80 -12.23 6.37
C SER A 26 10.88 -11.45 5.43
N GLU A 27 9.99 -12.16 4.73
CA GLU A 27 9.01 -11.54 3.82
C GLU A 27 8.01 -10.68 4.60
N ILE A 28 7.47 -11.19 5.71
CA ILE A 28 6.53 -10.46 6.57
C ILE A 28 7.16 -9.16 7.10
N THR A 29 8.42 -9.20 7.55
CA THR A 29 9.08 -8.01 8.08
C THR A 29 9.26 -6.90 7.05
N ALA A 30 9.50 -7.25 5.78
CA ALA A 30 9.69 -6.27 4.72
C ALA A 30 8.37 -5.57 4.34
N GLU A 31 7.27 -6.33 4.28
CA GLU A 31 5.95 -5.77 4.00
C GLU A 31 5.45 -4.88 5.15
N GLU A 32 5.69 -5.26 6.41
CA GLU A 32 5.35 -4.40 7.56
C GLU A 32 6.16 -3.09 7.57
N GLU A 33 7.45 -3.15 7.24
CA GLU A 33 8.30 -1.96 7.13
C GLU A 33 7.82 -1.03 6.00
N GLU A 34 7.50 -1.57 4.82
CA GLU A 34 6.98 -0.81 3.68
C GLU A 34 5.64 -0.15 4.01
N LEU A 35 4.74 -0.89 4.67
CA LEU A 35 3.46 -0.35 5.12
C LEU A 35 3.65 0.77 6.15
N SER A 36 4.52 0.58 7.14
CA SER A 36 4.83 1.59 8.16
C SER A 36 5.39 2.87 7.54
N SER A 37 6.32 2.73 6.58
CA SER A 37 6.87 3.85 5.82
C SER A 37 5.79 4.59 5.03
N MET A 38 4.87 3.87 4.39
CA MET A 38 3.78 4.48 3.64
C MET A 38 2.77 5.19 4.55
N VAL A 39 2.49 4.65 5.74
CA VAL A 39 1.66 5.31 6.77
C VAL A 39 2.30 6.62 7.21
N GLU A 40 3.59 6.61 7.54
CA GLU A 40 4.30 7.85 7.91
C GLU A 40 4.25 8.89 6.78
N ARG A 41 4.47 8.46 5.53
CA ARG A 41 4.38 9.34 4.36
C ARG A 41 2.98 9.95 4.20
N HIS A 42 1.91 9.19 4.45
CA HIS A 42 0.54 9.70 4.45
C HIS A 42 0.32 10.74 5.54
N GLU A 43 0.79 10.48 6.76
CA GLU A 43 0.65 11.43 7.87
C GLU A 43 1.39 12.74 7.61
N GLN A 44 2.61 12.66 7.08
CA GLN A 44 3.38 13.85 6.67
C GLN A 44 2.68 14.64 5.56
N TRP A 45 2.11 13.95 4.56
CA TRP A 45 1.32 14.59 3.52
C TRP A 45 0.04 15.22 4.09
N MET A 46 -0.65 14.56 5.02
CA MET A 46 -1.84 15.13 5.65
C MET A 46 -1.53 16.44 6.38
N VAL A 47 -0.43 16.48 7.13
CA VAL A 47 0.02 17.70 7.81
C VAL A 47 0.34 18.80 6.79
N ARG A 48 1.06 18.47 5.72
CA ARG A 48 1.45 19.45 4.68
C ARG A 48 0.25 20.05 3.96
N HIS A 49 -0.77 19.25 3.69
CA HIS A 49 -1.98 19.65 2.95
C HIS A 49 -3.16 19.99 3.87
N ASN A 50 -2.92 20.12 5.18
CA ASN A 50 -3.93 20.43 6.20
C ASN A 50 -5.17 19.52 6.10
N ARG A 51 -4.95 18.22 5.92
CA ARG A 51 -5.98 17.20 5.80
C ARG A 51 -6.34 16.60 7.15
N SER A 52 -7.65 16.47 7.37
CA SER A 52 -8.26 15.79 8.50
C SER A 52 -9.49 15.04 8.01
N TYR A 53 -9.76 13.86 8.56
CA TYR A 53 -10.90 13.03 8.18
C TYR A 53 -11.94 12.98 9.29
N ALA A 54 -13.19 12.64 8.93
CA ALA A 54 -14.30 12.60 9.85
C ALA A 54 -14.13 11.53 10.94
N ASP A 55 -13.57 10.38 10.57
CA ASP A 55 -13.32 9.25 11.45
C ASP A 55 -12.17 8.36 10.91
N GLU A 56 -11.80 7.35 11.69
CA GLU A 56 -10.73 6.39 11.34
C GLU A 56 -11.08 5.53 10.13
N ALA A 57 -12.36 5.26 9.88
CA ALA A 57 -12.76 4.47 8.71
C ALA A 57 -12.55 5.26 7.42
N GLU A 58 -12.88 6.55 7.42
CA GLU A 58 -12.58 7.44 6.30
C GLU A 58 -11.06 7.66 6.16
N LYS A 59 -10.31 7.83 7.27
CA LYS A 59 -8.84 7.91 7.22
C LYS A 59 -8.25 6.65 6.57
N ALA A 60 -8.72 5.46 6.95
CA ALA A 60 -8.26 4.20 6.37
C ALA A 60 -8.60 4.09 4.87
N LYS A 61 -9.82 4.47 4.47
CA LYS A 61 -10.21 4.53 3.04
C LYS A 61 -9.27 5.46 2.27
N ARG A 62 -9.04 6.68 2.79
CA ARG A 62 -8.22 7.71 2.15
C ARG A 62 -6.74 7.33 2.10
N PHE A 63 -6.25 6.63 3.12
CA PHE A 63 -4.91 6.04 3.13
C PHE A 63 -4.72 5.04 1.97
N LEU A 64 -5.68 4.17 1.70
CA LEU A 64 -5.58 3.20 0.61
C LEU A 64 -5.50 3.88 -0.76
N VAL A 65 -6.29 4.94 -0.97
CA VAL A 65 -6.25 5.74 -2.20
C VAL A 65 -4.91 6.48 -2.31
N PHE A 66 -4.47 7.10 -1.22
CA PHE A 66 -3.17 7.77 -1.14
C PHE A 66 -2.01 6.82 -1.43
N LYS A 67 -1.98 5.63 -0.83
CA LYS A 67 -0.95 4.61 -1.07
C LYS A 67 -0.85 4.30 -2.57
N LYS A 68 -1.98 4.00 -3.20
CA LYS A 68 -2.03 3.72 -4.65
C LYS A 68 -1.50 4.88 -5.49
N ASN A 69 -1.88 6.11 -5.15
CA ASN A 69 -1.43 7.31 -5.87
C ASN A 69 0.07 7.61 -5.62
N ALA A 70 0.57 7.36 -4.41
CA ALA A 70 1.99 7.49 -4.08
C ALA A 70 2.86 6.49 -4.83
N GLU A 71 2.44 5.23 -4.89
CA GLU A 71 3.09 4.19 -5.70
C GLU A 71 3.10 4.55 -7.19
N PHE A 72 1.99 5.10 -7.70
CA PHE A 72 1.92 5.57 -9.08
C PHE A 72 2.91 6.71 -9.34
N VAL A 73 2.97 7.73 -8.47
CA VAL A 73 3.92 8.84 -8.55
C VAL A 73 5.36 8.32 -8.53
N ASP A 74 5.68 7.43 -7.61
CA ASP A 74 7.04 6.87 -7.47
C ASP A 74 7.42 6.02 -8.69
N SER A 75 6.49 5.23 -9.22
CA SER A 75 6.68 4.42 -10.41
C SER A 75 6.88 5.29 -11.66
N PHE A 76 6.04 6.30 -11.84
CA PHE A 76 6.12 7.25 -12.95
C PHE A 76 7.47 8.00 -12.92
N ASN A 77 7.87 8.51 -11.76
CA ASN A 77 9.11 9.29 -11.63
C ASN A 77 10.40 8.46 -11.78
N LYS A 78 10.33 7.12 -11.83
CA LYS A 78 11.48 6.27 -12.20
C LYS A 78 11.74 6.25 -13.71
N GLY A 79 10.78 6.69 -14.53
CA GLY A 79 10.93 6.80 -15.98
C GLY A 79 11.68 8.06 -16.41
N ASP A 80 12.10 8.10 -17.68
CA ASP A 80 12.69 9.28 -18.31
C ASP A 80 11.59 10.15 -18.93
N HIS A 81 11.03 11.03 -18.10
CA HIS A 81 9.97 11.95 -18.47
C HIS A 81 10.46 13.39 -18.40
N SER A 82 9.92 14.26 -19.25
CA SER A 82 10.23 15.70 -19.24
C SER A 82 9.66 16.44 -18.02
N TYR A 83 8.87 15.75 -17.19
CA TYR A 83 8.28 16.26 -15.96
C TYR A 83 8.15 15.14 -14.93
N THR A 84 8.02 15.54 -13.67
CA THR A 84 7.77 14.64 -12.54
C THR A 84 6.38 14.88 -11.97
N LEU A 85 5.77 13.84 -11.42
CA LEU A 85 4.57 13.96 -10.60
C LEU A 85 4.93 14.21 -9.14
N GLY A 86 4.03 14.86 -8.42
CA GLY A 86 4.13 15.06 -6.98
C GLY A 86 2.81 14.74 -6.32
N LEU A 87 2.88 14.37 -5.04
CA LEU A 87 1.69 14.25 -4.21
C LEU A 87 1.13 15.66 -3.94
N ASN A 88 -0.13 15.87 -4.30
CA ASN A 88 -0.82 17.15 -4.30
C ASN A 88 -2.13 17.05 -3.47
N ASP A 89 -2.95 18.09 -3.47
CA ASP A 89 -4.20 18.14 -2.68
C ASP A 89 -5.21 17.03 -3.04
N PHE A 90 -5.09 16.41 -4.21
CA PHE A 90 -6.00 15.37 -4.69
C PHE A 90 -5.46 13.96 -4.51
N SER A 91 -4.30 13.80 -3.86
CA SER A 91 -3.63 12.49 -3.75
C SER A 91 -4.41 11.46 -2.93
N ASP A 92 -5.44 11.85 -2.17
CA ASP A 92 -6.34 10.93 -1.48
C ASP A 92 -7.70 10.75 -2.19
N LEU A 93 -7.84 11.20 -3.43
CA LEU A 93 -9.03 11.01 -4.27
C LEU A 93 -8.81 9.95 -5.34
N THR A 94 -9.87 9.22 -5.67
CA THR A 94 -9.90 8.39 -6.88
C THR A 94 -10.12 9.26 -8.13
N ASP A 95 -9.85 8.72 -9.31
CA ASP A 95 -10.10 9.42 -10.57
C ASP A 95 -11.56 9.87 -10.72
N ASP A 96 -12.51 9.04 -10.28
CA ASP A 96 -13.95 9.35 -10.29
C ASP A 96 -14.30 10.47 -9.30
N GLU A 97 -13.74 10.44 -8.08
CA GLU A 97 -13.93 11.47 -7.07
C GLU A 97 -13.32 12.80 -7.53
N PHE A 98 -12.13 12.77 -8.12
CA PHE A 98 -11.48 13.93 -8.72
C PHE A 98 -12.31 14.53 -9.85
N THR A 99 -12.76 13.70 -10.79
CA THR A 99 -13.59 14.13 -11.94
C THR A 99 -14.88 14.76 -11.47
N SER A 100 -15.56 14.13 -10.51
CA SER A 100 -16.82 14.63 -9.94
C SER A 100 -16.62 15.97 -9.22
N SER A 101 -15.49 16.15 -8.53
CA SER A 101 -15.20 17.39 -7.81
C SER A 101 -14.75 18.55 -8.71
N MET A 102 -14.06 18.27 -9.83
CA MET A 102 -13.44 19.30 -10.68
C MET A 102 -14.26 19.65 -11.92
N MET A 103 -14.92 18.69 -12.55
CA MET A 103 -15.52 18.92 -13.87
C MET A 103 -16.99 19.37 -13.82
N GLY A 104 -17.63 19.32 -12.63
CA GLY A 104 -19.06 19.59 -12.49
C GLY A 104 -19.90 18.63 -13.34
N ASN A 105 -21.20 18.55 -13.09
CA ASN A 105 -22.11 17.60 -13.75
C ASN A 105 -22.37 17.91 -15.25
N GLY A 106 -21.48 18.61 -15.96
CA GLY A 106 -21.69 19.09 -17.33
C GLY A 106 -21.69 18.00 -18.41
N LEU A 107 -21.30 16.77 -18.11
CA LEU A 107 -21.34 15.65 -19.07
C LEU A 107 -22.65 14.86 -19.05
N THR A 108 -23.46 14.97 -17.99
CA THR A 108 -24.73 14.22 -17.92
C THR A 108 -25.89 14.94 -18.60
N ASP A 109 -25.73 16.22 -18.95
CA ASP A 109 -26.78 17.03 -19.59
C ASP A 109 -26.65 17.10 -21.12
N LEU A 110 -25.48 16.74 -21.69
CA LEU A 110 -25.24 16.83 -23.14
C LEU A 110 -25.48 15.51 -23.90
N SER A 111 -25.91 14.45 -23.21
CA SER A 111 -26.30 13.18 -23.85
C SER A 111 -27.82 12.95 -23.87
N SER A 112 -28.61 13.97 -23.50
CA SER A 112 -30.07 13.85 -23.35
C SER A 112 -30.88 14.64 -24.39
N ASP A 113 -30.23 15.25 -25.39
CA ASP A 113 -30.88 15.95 -26.52
C ASP A 113 -30.68 15.22 -27.86
#